data_AF-A0A2T6BQS9-F1
#
_entry.id   AF-A0A2T6BQS9-F1
#
_cell.length_a   1.000
_cell.length_b   1.000
_cell.length_c   1.000
_cell.angle_alpha   90.00
_cell.angle_beta   90.00
_cell.angle_gamma   90.00
#
_symmetry.space_group_name_H-M   'P 1'
#
loop_
_entity.id
_entity.type
_entity.pdbx_description
1 polymer ?
#
loop_
_entity_poly.entity_id
_entity_poly.type
_entity_poly.pdbx_seq_one_letter_code
_entity_poly.pdbx_strand_id
1 'polypeptide(L)'
;MKSEKKIKILDSWNISGFGIIAEVENVQDGIPKGTILKSQESELTWIVKSRIVETLAIDELTRFPNETETPIHLNLKNVSSMEKTKERIVEKNLNRIFQYHLEPNKHNEKPKSGEKLLVE
;
A
#
# COMPACT_ATOMS: atom_id res chain seq x y z
N MET A 1 -20.96 -16.65 -7.08
CA MET A 1 -20.53 -15.73 -5.99
C MET A 1 -19.12 -15.28 -6.31
N LYS A 2 -18.88 -13.98 -6.53
CA LYS A 2 -17.50 -13.46 -6.56
C LYS A 2 -16.98 -13.50 -5.12
N SER A 3 -15.86 -14.17 -4.88
CA SER A 3 -15.20 -14.11 -3.58
C SER A 3 -14.75 -12.66 -3.35
N GLU A 4 -15.28 -12.02 -2.31
CA GLU A 4 -14.88 -10.67 -1.93
C GLU A 4 -13.41 -10.70 -1.52
N LYS A 5 -12.56 -9.96 -2.25
CA LYS A 5 -11.14 -9.84 -1.90
C LYS A 5 -11.04 -8.98 -0.64
N LYS A 6 -10.31 -9.47 0.37
CA LYS A 6 -10.09 -8.78 1.64
C LYS A 6 -8.62 -8.49 1.81
N ILE A 7 -8.32 -7.28 2.25
CA ILE A 7 -6.98 -6.87 2.66
C ILE A 7 -7.01 -6.47 4.13
N LYS A 8 -5.84 -6.49 4.78
CA LYS A 8 -5.69 -6.02 6.15
C LYS A 8 -4.66 -4.92 6.21
N ILE A 9 -4.97 -3.89 6.97
CA ILE A 9 -4.07 -2.78 7.23
C ILE A 9 -3.06 -3.21 8.30
N LEU A 10 -1.78 -3.16 7.96
CA LEU A 10 -0.70 -3.34 8.90
C LEU A 10 -0.38 -2.03 9.60
N ASP A 11 -0.26 -0.94 8.83
CA ASP A 11 -0.03 0.40 9.34
C ASP A 11 -0.52 1.46 8.35
N SER A 12 -0.71 2.69 8.82
CA SER A 12 -1.04 3.82 7.97
C SER A 12 -0.51 5.14 8.53
N TRP A 13 -0.14 6.07 7.66
CA TRP A 13 0.33 7.39 8.06
C TRP A 13 0.00 8.43 7.00
N ASN A 14 -0.02 9.69 7.42
CA ASN A 14 -0.20 10.83 6.53
C ASN A 14 1.16 11.40 6.16
N ILE A 15 1.39 11.62 4.88
CA ILE A 15 2.50 12.43 4.38
C ILE A 15 1.93 13.79 3.97
N SER A 16 2.43 14.85 4.62
CA SER A 16 2.01 16.23 4.32
C SER A 16 2.21 16.55 2.84
N GLY A 17 1.17 17.09 2.19
CA GLY A 17 1.17 17.42 0.77
C GLY A 17 1.05 16.23 -0.19
N PHE A 18 1.06 14.99 0.30
CA PHE A 18 0.94 13.79 -0.55
C PHE A 18 -0.36 13.01 -0.29
N GLY A 19 -0.69 12.73 0.98
CA GLY A 19 -1.91 11.98 1.35
C GLY A 19 -1.65 10.84 2.34
N ILE A 20 -2.58 9.87 2.36
CA ILE A 20 -2.50 8.69 3.24
C ILE A 20 -1.67 7.62 2.55
N ILE A 21 -0.66 7.09 3.23
CA ILE A 21 -0.05 5.81 2.84
C ILE A 21 -0.55 4.74 3.80
N ALA A 22 -0.97 3.61 3.25
CA ALA A 22 -1.32 2.42 4.02
C ALA A 22 -0.43 1.25 3.59
N GLU A 23 0.17 0.60 4.57
CA GLU A 23 0.83 -0.69 4.40
C GLU A 23 -0.19 -1.79 4.62
N VAL A 24 -0.34 -2.67 3.62
CA VAL A 24 -1.40 -3.67 3.58
C VAL A 24 -0.85 -5.05 3.28
N GLU A 25 -1.49 -6.07 3.83
CA GLU A 25 -1.21 -7.49 3.57
C GLU A 25 -2.38 -8.17 2.84
N ASN A 26 -2.14 -9.41 2.38
CA ASN A 26 -3.08 -10.27 1.64
C ASN A 26 -3.45 -9.76 0.24
N VAL A 27 -2.56 -9.00 -0.39
CA VAL A 27 -2.76 -8.54 -1.77
C VAL A 27 -2.27 -9.61 -2.75
N GLN A 28 -3.19 -10.17 -3.54
CA GLN A 28 -2.85 -11.17 -4.54
C GLN A 28 -2.48 -10.53 -5.88
N ASP A 29 -3.37 -9.81 -6.53
CA ASP A 29 -3.15 -9.41 -7.93
C ASP A 29 -2.93 -7.90 -8.08
N GLY A 30 -2.33 -7.28 -7.07
CA GLY A 30 -2.35 -5.82 -6.93
C GLY A 30 -3.77 -5.25 -6.76
N ILE A 31 -3.86 -3.94 -6.59
CA ILE A 31 -5.11 -3.20 -6.44
C ILE A 31 -5.13 -2.04 -7.45
N PRO A 32 -6.02 -2.08 -8.45
CA PRO A 32 -6.13 -1.03 -9.46
C PRO A 32 -6.39 0.35 -8.88
N LYS A 33 -5.96 1.38 -9.61
CA LYS A 33 -6.33 2.76 -9.31
C LYS A 33 -7.84 2.94 -9.44
N GLY A 34 -8.43 3.67 -8.50
CA GLY A 34 -9.87 3.95 -8.45
C GLY A 34 -10.67 2.91 -7.67
N THR A 35 -10.09 1.77 -7.31
CA THR A 35 -10.73 0.75 -6.46
C THR A 35 -11.11 1.34 -5.11
N ILE A 36 -12.30 0.98 -4.64
CA ILE A 36 -12.83 1.40 -3.34
C ILE A 36 -12.48 0.31 -2.32
N LEU A 37 -11.87 0.74 -1.22
CA LEU A 37 -11.57 -0.08 -0.06
C LEU A 37 -12.55 0.30 1.05
N LYS A 38 -13.45 -0.60 1.40
CA LYS A 38 -14.48 -0.36 2.41
C LYS A 38 -14.13 -1.00 3.74
N SER A 39 -14.17 -0.22 4.81
CA SER A 39 -14.05 -0.71 6.18
C SER A 39 -15.14 -1.72 6.50
N GLN A 40 -14.75 -2.85 7.10
CA GLN A 40 -15.70 -3.80 7.69
C GLN A 40 -16.20 -3.38 9.08
N GLU A 41 -15.66 -2.30 9.65
CA GLU A 41 -15.94 -1.87 11.03
C GLU A 41 -16.66 -0.52 11.12
N SER A 42 -16.37 0.41 10.21
CA SER A 42 -16.78 1.83 10.33
C SER A 42 -17.55 2.36 9.13
N GLU A 43 -17.82 1.53 8.11
CA GLU A 43 -18.40 1.93 6.82
C GLU A 43 -17.59 3.00 6.03
N LEU A 44 -16.44 3.45 6.57
CA LEU A 44 -15.52 4.37 5.91
C LEU A 44 -14.94 3.74 4.64
N THR A 45 -14.59 4.58 3.67
CA THR A 45 -14.10 4.11 2.37
C THR A 45 -12.89 4.90 1.90
N TRP A 46 -11.93 4.21 1.28
CA TRP A 46 -10.74 4.83 0.70
C TRP A 46 -10.62 4.45 -0.76
N ILE A 47 -10.19 5.39 -1.59
CA ILE A 47 -9.95 5.17 -3.02
C ILE A 47 -8.46 4.94 -3.22
N VAL A 48 -8.11 3.84 -3.89
CA VAL A 48 -6.71 3.56 -4.25
C VAL A 48 -6.26 4.51 -5.34
N LYS A 49 -5.16 5.23 -5.11
CA LYS A 49 -4.56 6.13 -6.11
C LYS A 49 -3.41 5.49 -6.86
N SER A 50 -2.54 4.80 -6.13
CA SER A 50 -1.38 4.10 -6.70
C SER A 50 -0.72 3.19 -5.67
N ARG A 51 0.00 2.17 -6.14
CA ARG A 51 0.99 1.46 -5.32
C ARG A 51 2.25 2.30 -5.16
N ILE A 52 2.79 2.37 -3.96
CA ILE A 52 4.08 2.99 -3.67
C ILE A 52 5.17 1.96 -3.98
N VAL A 53 6.13 2.37 -4.82
CA VAL A 53 7.24 1.49 -5.24
C VAL A 53 8.56 2.16 -4.85
N GLU A 54 9.27 1.57 -3.91
CA GLU A 54 10.57 2.07 -3.48
C GLU A 54 11.64 1.78 -4.53
N THR A 55 12.25 2.83 -5.09
CA THR A 55 13.16 2.67 -6.24
C THR A 55 14.44 1.91 -5.89
N LEU A 56 14.77 1.82 -4.60
CA LEU A 56 15.99 1.17 -4.10
C LEU A 56 16.07 -0.32 -4.47
N ALA A 57 14.92 -0.99 -4.63
CA ALA A 57 14.83 -2.40 -4.94
C ALA A 57 14.03 -2.68 -6.23
N ILE A 58 13.82 -1.67 -7.09
CA ILE A 58 12.79 -1.69 -8.15
C ILE A 58 12.85 -2.91 -9.09
N ASP A 59 14.05 -3.39 -9.39
CA ASP A 59 14.27 -4.51 -10.30
C ASP A 59 13.92 -5.88 -9.68
N GLU A 60 13.75 -5.94 -8.36
CA GLU A 60 13.45 -7.14 -7.59
C GLU A 60 11.99 -7.20 -7.13
N LEU A 61 11.22 -6.13 -7.36
CA LEU A 61 9.83 -6.06 -6.91
C LEU A 61 8.87 -6.65 -7.93
N THR A 62 7.86 -7.34 -7.41
CA THR A 62 6.76 -7.83 -8.23
C THR A 62 5.98 -6.63 -8.76
N ARG A 63 5.71 -6.62 -10.06
CA ARG A 63 4.94 -5.57 -10.75
C ARG A 63 3.59 -6.11 -11.18
N PHE A 64 2.55 -5.32 -10.97
CA PHE A 64 1.18 -5.68 -11.32
C PHE A 64 0.69 -4.77 -12.46
N PRO A 65 0.47 -5.30 -13.68
CA PRO A 65 0.12 -4.48 -14.85
C PRO A 65 -1.19 -3.70 -14.71
N ASN A 66 -2.05 -4.09 -13.78
CA ASN A 66 -3.34 -3.47 -13.48
C ASN A 66 -3.25 -2.30 -12.50
N GLU A 67 -2.07 -2.00 -11.97
CA GLU A 67 -1.87 -0.91 -11.02
C GLU A 67 -1.29 0.34 -11.67
N THR A 68 -1.54 1.48 -11.01
CA THR A 68 -0.71 2.68 -11.20
C THR A 68 0.33 2.71 -10.10
N GLU A 69 1.58 3.02 -10.44
CA GLU A 69 2.68 3.07 -9.47
C GLU A 69 3.17 4.50 -9.27
N THR A 70 3.47 4.83 -8.03
CA THR A 70 4.18 6.05 -7.65
C THR A 70 5.55 5.65 -7.12
N PRO A 71 6.64 5.91 -7.88
CA PRO A 71 7.98 5.60 -7.42
C PRO A 71 8.39 6.58 -6.30
N ILE A 72 9.00 6.06 -5.24
CA ILE A 72 9.58 6.89 -4.18
C ILE A 72 11.08 6.60 -4.02
N HIS A 73 11.85 7.66 -3.87
CA HIS A 73 13.28 7.58 -3.62
C HIS A 73 13.57 7.83 -2.14
N LEU A 74 14.21 6.86 -1.49
CA LEU A 74 14.66 7.00 -0.11
C LEU A 74 16.06 7.62 -0.08
N ASN A 75 16.18 8.80 0.52
CA ASN A 75 17.46 9.45 0.73
C ASN A 75 18.19 8.84 1.95
N LEU A 76 18.92 7.74 1.72
CA LEU A 76 19.75 7.09 2.73
C LEU A 76 21.21 7.57 2.61
N LYS A 77 21.84 7.91 3.75
CA LYS A 77 23.21 8.47 3.77
C LYS A 77 24.32 7.42 3.95
N ASN A 78 23.98 6.16 4.25
CA ASN A 78 24.95 5.13 4.61
C ASN A 78 24.69 3.82 3.84
N VAL A 79 25.73 3.24 3.23
CA VAL A 79 25.68 1.98 2.47
C VAL A 79 25.10 0.82 3.31
N SER A 80 25.52 0.66 4.58
CA SER A 80 24.98 -0.42 5.43
C SER A 80 23.48 -0.26 5.70
N SER A 81 22.99 0.98 5.76
CA SER A 81 21.54 1.23 5.87
C SER A 81 20.82 0.98 4.56
N MET A 82 21.45 1.22 3.42
CA MET A 82 20.86 0.94 2.10
C MET A 82 20.61 -0.55 1.89
N GLU A 83 21.62 -1.40 2.11
CA GLU A 83 21.47 -2.85 1.94
C GLU A 83 20.37 -3.42 2.85
N LYS A 84 20.39 -3.09 4.14
CA LYS A 84 19.36 -3.54 5.10
C LYS A 84 17.96 -3.05 4.72
N THR A 85 17.83 -1.81 4.25
CA THR A 85 16.54 -1.30 3.78
C THR A 85 16.09 -2.05 2.53
N LYS A 86 17.00 -2.27 1.57
CA LYS A 86 16.72 -3.03 0.36
C LYS A 86 16.21 -4.45 0.66
N GLU A 87 16.92 -5.19 1.53
CA GLU A 87 16.52 -6.52 2.00
C GLU A 87 15.11 -6.51 2.58
N ARG A 88 14.78 -5.53 3.43
CA ARG A 88 13.45 -5.40 4.03
C ARG A 88 12.35 -5.12 3.01
N ILE A 89 12.62 -4.31 1.98
CA ILE A 89 11.65 -4.04 0.90
C ILE A 89 11.35 -5.34 0.14
N VAL A 90 12.40 -6.08 -0.22
CA VAL A 90 12.27 -7.35 -0.95
C VAL A 90 11.53 -8.38 -0.11
N GLU A 91 11.86 -8.51 1.17
CA GLU A 91 11.17 -9.40 2.11
C GLU A 91 9.67 -9.09 2.20
N LYS A 92 9.30 -7.81 2.32
CA LYS A 92 7.89 -7.39 2.30
C LYS A 92 7.19 -7.76 0.99
N ASN A 93 7.84 -7.51 -0.14
CA ASN A 93 7.31 -7.86 -1.45
C ASN A 93 7.05 -9.37 -1.59
N LEU A 94 7.97 -10.22 -1.12
CA LEU A 94 7.80 -11.68 -1.10
C LEU A 94 6.64 -12.13 -0.19
N ASN A 95 6.47 -11.45 0.94
CA ASN A 95 5.36 -11.67 1.87
C ASN A 95 4.03 -11.03 1.42
N ARG A 96 3.98 -10.46 0.20
CA ARG A 96 2.81 -9.78 -0.37
C ARG A 96 2.30 -8.62 0.49
N ILE A 97 3.25 -7.93 1.13
CA ILE A 97 3.01 -6.70 1.88
C ILE A 97 3.40 -5.54 0.98
N PHE A 98 2.46 -4.65 0.71
CA PHE A 98 2.67 -3.52 -0.18
C PHE A 98 2.16 -2.23 0.46
N GLN A 99 2.65 -1.11 -0.05
CA GLN A 99 2.22 0.21 0.36
C GLN A 99 1.35 0.82 -0.75
N TYR A 100 0.21 1.40 -0.37
CA TYR A 100 -0.68 2.11 -1.29
C TYR A 100 -0.91 3.53 -0.83
N HIS A 101 -0.93 4.44 -1.80
CA HIS A 101 -1.48 5.77 -1.62
C HIS A 101 -3.01 5.67 -1.67
N LEU A 102 -3.64 6.06 -0.58
CA LEU A 102 -5.08 6.09 -0.40
C LEU A 102 -5.59 7.53 -0.28
N GLU A 103 -6.76 7.77 -0.85
CA GLU A 103 -7.53 9.00 -0.65
C GLU A 103 -8.80 8.66 0.14
N PRO A 104 -9.13 9.41 1.20
CA PRO A 104 -10.36 9.17 1.94
C PRO A 104 -11.57 9.65 1.12
N ASN A 105 -12.66 8.88 1.12
CA ASN A 105 -13.86 9.21 0.34
C ASN A 105 -14.92 9.85 1.23
N LYS A 106 -15.07 11.18 1.10
CA LYS A 106 -16.02 12.02 1.89
C LYS A 106 -15.74 12.06 3.40
N HIS A 107 -14.52 11.75 3.82
CA HIS A 107 -14.04 11.93 5.19
C HIS A 107 -12.56 12.30 5.18
N ASN A 108 -11.95 12.47 6.36
CA ASN A 108 -10.54 12.82 6.52
C ASN A 108 -9.74 11.79 7.34
N GLU A 109 -10.36 10.66 7.70
CA GLU A 109 -9.71 9.61 8.48
C GLU A 109 -8.82 8.69 7.62
N LYS A 110 -7.69 8.27 8.21
CA LYS A 110 -6.85 7.18 7.69
C LYS A 110 -7.37 5.83 8.23
N PRO A 111 -7.17 4.72 7.51
CA PRO A 111 -7.60 3.42 8.02
C PRO A 111 -6.72 3.01 9.21
N LYS A 112 -7.27 2.28 10.18
CA LYS A 112 -6.59 1.91 11.42
C LYS A 112 -5.75 0.65 11.22
N SER A 113 -4.65 0.53 11.96
CA SER A 113 -3.88 -0.73 12.00
C SER A 113 -4.77 -1.87 12.50
N GLY A 114 -4.68 -3.03 11.84
CA GLY A 114 -5.51 -4.20 12.10
C GLY A 114 -6.85 -4.21 11.36
N GLU A 115 -7.29 -3.07 10.82
CA GLU A 115 -8.57 -2.95 10.13
C GLU A 115 -8.60 -3.80 8.86
N LYS A 116 -9.73 -4.47 8.62
CA LYS A 116 -9.97 -5.26 7.41
C LYS A 116 -10.78 -4.44 6.43
N LEU A 117 -10.30 -4.37 5.19
CA LEU A 117 -10.97 -3.67 4.11
C LEU A 117 -11.43 -4.65 3.03
N LEU A 118 -12.66 -4.46 2.56
CA LEU A 118 -13.22 -5.12 1.38
C LEU A 118 -12.81 -4.35 0.13
N VAL A 119 -12.39 -5.08 -0.89
CA VAL A 119 -12.06 -4.53 -2.22
C VAL A 119 -13.33 -4.57 -3.08
N GLU A 120 -13.85 -3.40 -3.43
CA GLU A 120 -15.07 -3.21 -4.26
C GLU A 120 -14.78 -2.81 -5.71
#